data_AF-A0A3A3Z4H3-F1
#
_entry.id   AF-A0A3A3Z4H3-F1
#
_cell.length_a   1.000
_cell.length_b   1.000
_cell.length_c   1.000
_cell.angle_alpha   90.00
_cell.angle_beta   90.00
_cell.angle_gamma   90.00
#
_symmetry.space_group_name_H-M   'P 1'
#
loop_
_entity.id
_entity.type
_entity.pdbx_description
1 polymer ?
#
loop_
_entity_poly.entity_id
_entity_poly.type
_entity_poly.pdbx_seq_one_letter_code
_entity_poly.pdbx_strand_id
1 'polypeptide(L)'
;MRQEVELAKAEVRQEATKAGKAAGMFGGAGVAGYFAVLFLSLTIMWAIAELTDLTWLGALVVTLLWAIAGAVLYSRAKKQMALVNPKPEQTIETLKEDAEWARTRSS
;
A
#
# COMPACT_ATOMS: atom_id res chain seq x y z
N MET A 1 -23.31 29.95 -11.80
CA MET A 1 -23.60 28.60 -12.33
C MET A 1 -22.58 28.09 -13.35
N ARG A 2 -22.62 28.41 -14.66
CA ARG A 2 -21.69 27.80 -15.65
C ARG A 2 -20.20 28.11 -15.38
N GLN A 3 -19.86 29.34 -15.00
CA GLN A 3 -18.48 29.71 -14.67
C GLN A 3 -17.96 29.02 -13.40
N GLU A 4 -18.80 28.83 -12.38
CA GLU A 4 -18.42 28.12 -11.16
C GLU A 4 -18.17 26.63 -11.43
N VAL A 5 -18.96 26.03 -12.33
CA VAL A 5 -18.74 24.65 -12.79
C VAL A 5 -17.43 24.53 -13.58
N GLU A 6 -17.12 25.47 -14.47
CA GLU A 6 -15.84 25.48 -15.20
C GLU A 6 -14.64 25.72 -14.26
N LEU A 7 -14.80 26.57 -13.25
CA LEU A 7 -13.77 26.81 -12.23
C LEU A 7 -13.52 25.55 -11.40
N ALA A 8 -14.58 24.92 -10.88
CA ALA A 8 -14.48 23.68 -10.13
C ALA A 8 -13.86 22.55 -10.97
N LYS A 9 -14.21 22.47 -12.26
CA LYS A 9 -13.61 21.50 -13.19
C LYS A 9 -12.12 21.78 -13.42
N ALA A 10 -11.72 23.04 -13.53
CA ALA A 10 -10.32 23.43 -13.66
C ALA A 10 -9.53 23.09 -12.39
N GLU A 11 -10.09 23.36 -11.22
CA GLU A 11 -9.48 23.06 -9.92
C GLU A 11 -9.33 21.55 -9.71
N VAL A 12 -10.40 20.77 -9.93
CA VAL A 12 -10.34 19.29 -9.88
C VAL A 12 -9.30 18.74 -10.85
N ARG A 13 -9.19 19.30 -12.06
CA ARG A 13 -8.17 18.86 -13.03
C ARG A 13 -6.75 19.18 -12.57
N GLN A 14 -6.53 20.35 -11.97
CA GLN A 14 -5.22 20.72 -11.41
C GLN A 14 -4.85 19.79 -10.25
N GLU A 15 -5.77 19.55 -9.32
CA GLU A 15 -5.56 18.65 -8.19
C GLU A 15 -5.34 17.20 -8.65
N ALA A 16 -6.13 16.70 -9.59
CA ALA A 16 -5.93 15.38 -10.18
C ALA A 16 -4.56 15.25 -10.86
N THR A 17 -4.08 16.30 -11.52
CA THR A 17 -2.74 16.30 -12.14
C THR A 17 -1.63 16.27 -11.10
N LYS A 18 -1.75 17.05 -10.01
CA LYS A 18 -0.79 17.03 -8.89
C LYS A 18 -0.77 15.65 -8.22
N ALA A 19 -1.94 15.10 -7.90
CA ALA A 19 -2.10 13.78 -7.33
C ALA A 19 -1.52 12.69 -8.25
N GLY A 20 -1.78 12.76 -9.57
CA GLY A 20 -1.24 11.84 -10.56
C GLY A 20 0.29 11.89 -10.66
N LYS A 21 0.89 13.09 -10.64
CA LYS A 21 2.36 13.25 -10.57
C LYS A 21 2.93 12.66 -9.29
N ALA A 22 2.31 12.95 -8.15
CA ALA A 22 2.73 12.41 -6.86
C ALA A 22 2.65 10.88 -6.84
N ALA A 23 1.53 10.30 -7.29
CA ALA A 23 1.36 8.86 -7.41
C ALA A 23 2.41 8.22 -8.34
N GLY A 24 2.69 8.86 -9.48
CA GLY A 24 3.75 8.42 -10.40
C GLY A 24 5.15 8.45 -9.76
N MET A 25 5.48 9.51 -9.03
CA MET A 25 6.75 9.61 -8.30
C MET A 25 6.85 8.57 -7.17
N PHE A 26 5.78 8.35 -6.41
CA PHE A 26 5.74 7.29 -5.38
C PHE A 26 5.87 5.89 -5.98
N GLY A 27 5.21 5.64 -7.12
CA GLY A 27 5.36 4.38 -7.85
C GLY A 27 6.80 4.16 -8.31
N GLY A 28 7.41 5.19 -8.93
CA GLY A 28 8.82 5.15 -9.33
C GLY A 28 9.78 4.95 -8.16
N ALA A 29 9.57 5.66 -7.05
CA ALA A 29 10.34 5.50 -5.82
C ALA A 29 10.21 4.09 -5.22
N GLY A 30 9.01 3.49 -5.29
CA GLY A 30 8.80 2.10 -4.87
C GLY A 30 9.63 1.11 -5.70
N VAL A 31 9.62 1.26 -7.02
CA VAL A 31 10.42 0.40 -7.93
C VAL A 31 11.93 0.62 -7.71
N ALA A 32 12.38 1.87 -7.66
CA ALA A 32 13.78 2.20 -7.42
C ALA A 32 14.24 1.68 -6.05
N GLY A 33 13.42 1.85 -5.01
CA GLY A 33 13.67 1.32 -3.66
C GLY A 33 13.78 -0.19 -3.65
N TYR A 34 12.89 -0.91 -4.36
CA TYR A 34 12.97 -2.36 -4.50
C TYR A 34 14.30 -2.81 -5.12
N PHE A 35 14.72 -2.19 -6.23
CA PHE A 35 16.01 -2.50 -6.85
C PHE A 35 17.20 -2.15 -5.96
N ALA A 36 17.14 -1.05 -5.21
CA ALA A 36 18.18 -0.68 -4.27
C ALA A 36 18.37 -1.75 -3.18
N VAL A 37 17.28 -2.25 -2.59
CA VAL A 37 17.34 -3.34 -1.59
C VAL A 37 17.82 -4.65 -2.22
N LEU A 38 17.40 -4.95 -3.45
CA LEU A 38 17.86 -6.14 -4.18
C LEU A 38 19.38 -6.11 -4.42
N PHE A 39 19.90 -5.02 -4.97
CA PHE A 39 21.34 -4.89 -5.22
C PHE A 39 22.14 -4.84 -3.93
N LEU A 40 21.65 -4.16 -2.89
CA LEU A 40 22.27 -4.19 -1.57
C LEU A 40 22.35 -5.62 -1.01
N SER A 41 21.29 -6.41 -1.18
CA SER A 41 21.28 -7.83 -0.77
C SER A 41 22.38 -8.62 -1.48
N LEU A 42 22.55 -8.40 -2.79
CA LEU A 42 23.63 -9.02 -3.55
C LEU A 42 25.00 -8.53 -3.05
N THR A 43 25.18 -7.23 -2.85
CA THR A 43 26.43 -6.67 -2.33
C THR A 43 26.82 -7.30 -1.00
N ILE A 44 25.88 -7.45 -0.05
CA ILE A 44 26.13 -8.09 1.24
C ILE A 44 26.52 -9.56 1.06
N MET A 45 25.77 -10.30 0.22
CA MET A 45 26.04 -11.71 -0.06
C MET A 45 27.47 -11.92 -0.58
N TRP A 46 27.85 -11.15 -1.61
CA TRP A 46 29.18 -11.25 -2.23
C TRP A 46 30.29 -10.74 -1.31
N ALA A 47 30.06 -9.64 -0.58
CA ALA A 47 31.05 -9.12 0.36
C ALA A 47 31.40 -10.15 1.45
N ILE A 48 30.39 -10.80 2.04
CA ILE A 48 30.61 -11.84 3.06
C ILE A 48 31.29 -13.07 2.45
N ALA A 49 30.88 -13.48 1.26
CA ALA A 49 31.50 -14.61 0.57
C ALA A 49 33.01 -14.39 0.36
N GLU A 50 33.40 -13.18 -0.06
CA GLU A 50 34.81 -12.82 -0.29
C GLU A 50 35.60 -12.68 1.03
N LEU A 51 34.99 -12.10 2.06
CA LEU A 51 35.65 -11.89 3.37
C LEU A 51 35.90 -13.19 4.15
N THR A 52 35.11 -14.23 3.88
CA THR A 52 35.14 -15.48 4.65
C THR A 52 35.62 -16.68 3.86
N ASP A 53 35.85 -16.56 2.55
CA ASP A 53 36.05 -17.67 1.59
C ASP A 53 34.91 -18.72 1.59
N LEU A 54 33.81 -18.45 2.28
CA LEU A 54 32.66 -19.34 2.45
C LEU A 54 31.45 -18.75 1.75
N THR A 55 31.28 -19.10 0.47
CA THR A 55 30.19 -18.58 -0.38
C THR A 55 28.80 -18.81 0.20
N TRP A 56 28.59 -19.91 0.93
CA TRP A 56 27.30 -20.24 1.55
C TRP A 56 26.94 -19.32 2.73
N LEU A 57 27.91 -18.74 3.43
CA LEU A 57 27.65 -17.85 4.57
C LEU A 57 26.95 -16.57 4.12
N GLY A 58 27.41 -15.96 3.02
CA GLY A 58 26.79 -14.77 2.46
C GLY A 58 25.32 -15.01 2.08
N ALA A 59 25.04 -16.15 1.44
CA ALA A 59 23.68 -16.53 1.09
C ALA A 59 22.81 -16.74 2.35
N LEU A 60 23.34 -17.44 3.36
CA LEU A 60 22.61 -17.73 4.59
C LEU A 60 22.25 -16.45 5.37
N VAL A 61 23.17 -15.49 5.45
CA VAL A 61 22.91 -14.20 6.12
C VAL A 61 21.79 -13.43 5.41
N VAL A 62 21.83 -13.35 4.08
CA VAL A 62 20.78 -12.68 3.31
C VAL A 62 19.44 -13.42 3.42
N THR A 63 19.43 -14.75 3.42
CA THR A 63 18.22 -15.55 3.68
C THR A 63 17.63 -15.23 5.05
N LEU A 64 18.46 -15.17 6.10
CA LEU A 64 18.00 -14.85 7.45
C LEU A 64 17.43 -13.43 7.55
N LEU A 65 18.09 -12.46 6.89
CA LEU A 65 17.60 -11.08 6.82
C LEU A 65 16.19 -11.03 6.23
N TRP A 66 15.95 -11.68 5.10
CA TRP A 66 14.63 -11.72 4.46
C TRP A 66 13.60 -12.53 5.24
N ALA A 67 14.01 -13.62 5.90
CA ALA A 67 13.13 -14.39 6.77
C ALA A 67 12.62 -13.55 7.95
N ILE A 68 13.49 -12.76 8.59
CA ILE A 68 13.11 -11.86 9.67
C ILE A 68 12.21 -10.74 9.15
N ALA A 69 12.59 -10.09 8.04
CA ALA A 69 11.77 -9.04 7.42
C ALA A 69 10.37 -9.54 7.06
N GLY A 70 10.28 -10.72 6.44
CA GLY A 70 9.03 -11.39 6.09
C GLY A 70 8.18 -11.73 7.31
N ALA A 71 8.79 -12.28 8.37
CA ALA A 71 8.08 -12.59 9.61
C ALA A 71 7.48 -11.34 10.26
N VAL A 72 8.22 -10.22 10.27
CA VAL A 72 7.73 -8.94 10.80
C VAL A 72 6.58 -8.39 9.96
N LEU A 73 6.73 -8.35 8.62
CA LEU A 73 5.69 -7.86 7.72
C LEU A 73 4.42 -8.71 7.81
N TYR A 74 4.56 -10.04 7.77
CA TYR A 74 3.45 -10.97 7.95
C TYR A 74 2.73 -10.74 9.28
N SER A 75 3.49 -10.59 10.37
CA SER A 75 2.91 -10.35 11.70
C SER A 75 2.14 -9.05 11.78
N ARG A 76 2.64 -7.98 11.14
CA ARG A 76 1.93 -6.69 11.07
C ARG A 76 0.68 -6.77 10.19
N ALA A 77 0.80 -7.38 9.01
CA ALA A 77 -0.33 -7.58 8.11
C ALA A 77 -1.45 -8.37 8.78
N LYS A 78 -1.10 -9.49 9.45
CA LYS A 78 -2.05 -10.31 10.22
C LYS A 78 -2.78 -9.50 11.29
N LYS A 79 -2.07 -8.65 12.04
CA LYS A 79 -2.67 -7.77 13.05
C LYS A 79 -3.60 -6.72 12.44
N GLN A 80 -3.20 -6.11 11.33
CA GLN A 80 -4.03 -5.12 10.65
C GLN A 80 -5.29 -5.75 10.05
N MET A 81 -5.19 -6.92 9.43
CA MET A 81 -6.34 -7.64 8.91
C MET A 81 -7.32 -8.05 9.99
N ALA A 82 -6.86 -8.34 11.22
CA ALA A 82 -7.74 -8.64 12.34
C ALA A 82 -8.59 -7.43 12.79
N LEU A 83 -8.21 -6.20 12.42
CA LEU A 83 -8.96 -4.97 12.71
C LEU A 83 -9.94 -4.61 11.59
N VAL A 84 -9.85 -5.25 10.43
CA VAL A 84 -10.76 -5.01 9.32
C VAL A 84 -12.04 -5.80 9.59
N ASN A 85 -13.15 -5.12 9.87
CA ASN A 85 -14.46 -5.74 9.98
C ASN A 85 -15.09 -5.81 8.58
N PRO A 86 -15.18 -7.00 7.92
CA PRO A 86 -15.62 -7.10 6.53
C PRO A 86 -17.11 -6.85 6.33
N LYS A 87 -17.90 -6.82 7.42
CA LYS A 87 -19.31 -6.39 7.38
C LYS A 87 -19.41 -4.96 7.92
N PRO A 88 -19.76 -3.98 7.07
CA PRO A 88 -20.08 -2.65 7.54
C PRO A 88 -21.49 -2.69 8.17
N GLU A 89 -21.58 -3.15 9.41
CA GLU A 89 -22.85 -3.31 10.14
C GLU A 89 -23.63 -2.00 10.20
N GLN A 90 -22.94 -0.89 10.45
CA GLN A 90 -23.55 0.45 10.47
C GLN A 90 -24.13 0.84 9.11
N THR A 91 -23.45 0.53 8.00
CA THR A 91 -23.95 0.83 6.63
C THR A 91 -25.14 -0.04 6.28
N ILE A 92 -25.17 -1.30 6.73
CA ILE A 92 -26.32 -2.18 6.53
C ILE A 92 -27.53 -1.67 7.31
N GLU A 93 -27.33 -1.12 8.51
CA GLU A 93 -28.40 -0.56 9.35
C GLU A 93 -28.95 0.75 8.77
N THR A 94 -28.10 1.69 8.34
CA THR A 94 -28.55 2.94 7.67
C THR A 94 -29.29 2.65 6.37
N LEU A 95 -28.82 1.68 5.57
CA LEU A 95 -29.51 1.28 4.34
C LEU A 95 -30.87 0.62 4.61
N LYS A 96 -31.05 -0.05 5.76
CA LYS A 96 -32.36 -0.57 6.18
C LYS A 96 -33.31 0.55 6.60
N GLU A 97 -32.82 1.51 7.40
CA GLU A 97 -33.59 2.68 7.81
C GLU A 97 -34.02 3.53 6.60
N ASP A 98 -33.12 3.79 5.66
CA ASP A 98 -33.42 4.53 4.42
C ASP A 98 -34.47 3.79 3.57
N ALA A 99 -34.39 2.46 3.50
CA ALA A 99 -35.37 1.63 2.79
C ALA A 99 -36.75 1.62 3.47
N GLU A 100 -36.79 1.66 4.81
CA GLU A 100 -38.03 1.78 5.59
C GLU A 100 -38.68 3.16 5.43
N TRP A 101 -37.90 4.23 5.45
CA TRP A 101 -38.36 5.59 5.17
C TRP A 101 -38.89 5.75 3.73
N ALA A 102 -38.25 5.09 2.76
CA ALA A 102 -38.70 5.10 1.37
C ALA A 102 -40.04 4.36 1.19
N ARG A 103 -40.24 3.23 1.89
CA ARG A 103 -41.50 2.46 1.83
C ARG A 103 -42.66 3.21 2.50
N THR A 104 -42.45 3.77 3.68
CA THR A 104 -43.48 4.52 4.43
C THR A 104 -43.94 5.81 3.73
N ARG A 105 -43.07 6.45 2.93
CA ARG A 105 -43.45 7.61 2.10
C ARG A 105 -44.28 7.24 0.86
N SER A 106 -44.22 5.98 0.43
CA SER A 106 -44.91 5.50 -0.78
C SER A 106 -46.29 4.87 -0.54
N SER A 107 -46.72 4.77 0.72
CA SER A 107 -48.05 4.31 1.16
C SER A 107 -48.88 5.47 1.69
#